data_AF-A0A349NEZ7-F1
#
_entry.id   AF-A0A349NEZ7-F1
#
_cell.length_a   1.000
_cell.length_b   1.000
_cell.length_c   1.000
_cell.angle_alpha   90.00
_cell.angle_beta   90.00
_cell.angle_gamma   90.00
#
_symmetry.space_group_name_H-M   'P 1'
#
loop_
_entity.id
_entity.type
_entity.pdbx_description
1 polymer ?
#
loop_
_entity_poly.entity_id
_entity_poly.type
_entity_poly.pdbx_seq_one_letter_code
_entity_poly.pdbx_strand_id
1 'polypeptide(L)'
;EECAHLLKIAHDLGMEVLLEMHNERDFEYAELEPDLYGINNRNLGTFVTDINNSFRLAEQLPKDVCKVSESGISNPDTVRELRNIGFRGFLMGEYFMKEADPGLALRHFIADLNN
;
A
#
# COMPACT_ATOMS: atom_id res chain seq x y z
N GLU A 1 3.22 -20.50 -8.30
CA GLU A 1 3.87 -20.63 -9.63
C GLU A 1 3.57 -19.44 -10.54
N GLU A 2 2.29 -19.15 -10.85
CA GLU A 2 1.94 -18.03 -11.74
C GLU A 2 2.42 -16.65 -11.26
N CYS A 3 2.26 -16.34 -9.97
CA CYS A 3 2.72 -15.06 -9.41
C CYS A 3 4.22 -14.82 -9.65
N ALA A 4 5.05 -15.85 -9.42
CA ALA A 4 6.48 -15.80 -9.68
C ALA A 4 6.81 -15.63 -11.17
N HIS A 5 6.03 -16.26 -12.05
CA HIS A 5 6.17 -16.11 -13.50
C HIS A 5 5.89 -14.67 -13.96
N LEU A 6 4.81 -14.06 -13.47
CA LEU A 6 4.44 -12.68 -13.79
C LEU A 6 5.46 -11.68 -13.23
N LEU A 7 5.94 -11.89 -12.01
CA LEU A 7 7.01 -11.09 -11.42
C LEU A 7 8.26 -11.10 -12.30
N LYS A 8 8.68 -12.29 -12.76
CA LYS A 8 9.82 -12.42 -13.68
C LYS A 8 9.59 -11.69 -15.01
N ILE A 9 8.41 -11.81 -15.62
CA ILE A 9 8.10 -11.11 -16.88
C ILE A 9 8.17 -9.60 -16.68
N ALA A 10 7.64 -9.07 -15.58
CA ALA A 10 7.68 -7.65 -15.28
C ALA A 10 9.13 -7.14 -15.20
N HIS A 11 10.00 -7.88 -14.52
CA HIS A 11 11.44 -7.59 -14.45
C HIS A 11 12.15 -7.71 -15.80
N ASP A 12 11.85 -8.74 -16.60
CA ASP A 12 12.40 -8.91 -17.96
C ASP A 12 12.02 -7.72 -18.87
N LEU A 13 10.89 -7.06 -18.60
CA LEU A 13 10.42 -5.85 -19.28
C LEU A 13 10.92 -4.53 -18.65
N GLY A 14 11.69 -4.59 -17.56
CA GLY A 14 12.22 -3.41 -16.86
C GLY A 14 11.19 -2.66 -16.02
N MET A 15 10.13 -3.33 -15.56
CA MET A 15 9.13 -2.79 -14.64
C MET A 15 9.41 -3.20 -13.20
N GLU A 16 8.98 -2.39 -12.23
CA GLU A 16 8.92 -2.75 -10.81
C GLU A 16 7.57 -3.41 -10.49
N VAL A 17 7.56 -4.27 -9.47
CA VAL A 17 6.37 -5.01 -9.03
C VAL A 17 5.92 -4.53 -7.65
N LEU A 18 4.71 -4.00 -7.60
CA LEU A 18 3.92 -3.86 -6.37
C LEU A 18 3.07 -5.10 -6.20
N LEU A 19 3.43 -5.96 -5.25
CA LEU A 19 2.67 -7.15 -4.93
C LEU A 19 1.66 -6.86 -3.82
N GLU A 20 0.38 -6.88 -4.20
CA GLU A 20 -0.73 -6.56 -3.31
C GLU A 20 -1.16 -7.78 -2.48
N MET A 21 -1.24 -7.60 -1.16
CA MET A 21 -1.64 -8.60 -0.18
C MET A 21 -2.83 -8.10 0.63
N HIS A 22 -3.72 -9.02 0.98
CA HIS A 22 -5.00 -8.72 1.64
C HIS A 22 -5.11 -9.37 3.03
N ASN A 23 -4.47 -10.51 3.23
CA ASN A 23 -4.58 -11.30 4.45
C ASN A 23 -3.33 -12.14 4.71
N GLU A 24 -3.27 -12.81 5.86
CA GLU A 24 -2.11 -13.60 6.30
C GLU A 24 -1.74 -14.74 5.34
N ARG A 25 -2.70 -15.26 4.57
CA ARG A 25 -2.42 -16.32 3.58
C ARG A 25 -1.68 -15.80 2.37
N ASP A 26 -1.67 -14.49 2.11
CA ASP A 26 -0.94 -13.96 0.96
C ASP A 26 0.57 -13.84 1.26
N PHE A 27 0.97 -14.05 2.53
CA PHE A 27 2.37 -13.92 2.96
C PHE A 27 3.28 -15.04 2.45
N GLU A 28 2.73 -16.17 2.01
CA GLU A 28 3.51 -17.18 1.27
C GLU A 28 4.08 -16.59 -0.03
N TYR A 29 3.47 -15.55 -0.60
CA TYR A 29 4.03 -14.82 -1.73
C TYR A 29 5.06 -13.76 -1.34
N ALA A 30 5.23 -13.45 -0.05
CA ALA A 30 6.24 -12.51 0.41
C ALA A 30 7.68 -13.03 0.17
N GLU A 31 7.84 -14.36 0.08
CA GLU A 31 9.09 -15.05 -0.28
C GLU A 31 9.50 -14.84 -1.74
N LEU A 32 8.62 -14.30 -2.58
CA LEU A 32 8.95 -13.96 -3.97
C LEU A 32 9.80 -12.69 -4.10
N GLU A 33 10.04 -11.97 -3.00
CA GLU A 33 10.87 -10.77 -2.95
C GLU A 33 10.50 -9.70 -4.02
N PRO A 34 9.22 -9.25 -4.10
CA PRO A 34 8.84 -8.15 -4.97
C PRO A 34 9.53 -6.84 -4.58
N ASP A 35 9.58 -5.88 -5.50
CA ASP A 35 10.21 -4.57 -5.28
C ASP A 35 9.45 -3.75 -4.22
N LEU A 36 8.12 -3.87 -4.21
CA LEU A 36 7.22 -3.17 -3.29
C LEU A 36 6.18 -4.15 -2.73
N TYR A 37 5.94 -4.08 -1.42
CA TYR A 37 4.97 -4.91 -0.71
C TYR A 37 3.73 -4.08 -0.38
N GLY A 38 2.63 -4.33 -1.07
CA GLY A 38 1.36 -3.63 -0.91
C GLY A 38 0.43 -4.31 0.09
N ILE A 39 -0.12 -3.57 1.05
CA ILE A 39 -1.24 -4.03 1.87
C ILE A 39 -2.49 -3.28 1.45
N ASN A 40 -3.44 -3.98 0.82
CA ASN A 40 -4.73 -3.41 0.49
C ASN A 40 -5.70 -3.55 1.66
N ASN A 41 -6.16 -2.40 2.15
CA ASN A 41 -7.11 -2.31 3.25
C ASN A 41 -8.56 -2.55 2.79
N ARG A 42 -8.82 -2.66 1.48
CA ARG A 42 -10.15 -2.94 0.93
C ARG A 42 -10.31 -4.43 0.65
N ASN A 43 -11.34 -5.02 1.24
CA ASN A 43 -11.76 -6.37 0.86
C ASN A 43 -12.52 -6.32 -0.47
N LEU A 44 -12.03 -6.98 -1.51
CA LEU A 44 -12.65 -6.97 -2.84
C LEU A 44 -13.98 -7.73 -2.92
N GLY A 45 -14.23 -8.67 -2.01
CA GLY A 45 -15.48 -9.44 -1.95
C GLY A 45 -16.63 -8.69 -1.27
N THR A 46 -16.33 -7.85 -0.28
CA THR A 46 -17.34 -7.12 0.51
C THR A 46 -17.31 -5.61 0.30
N PHE A 47 -16.28 -5.08 -0.35
CA PHE A 47 -15.97 -3.64 -0.49
C PHE A 47 -15.75 -2.88 0.83
N VAL A 48 -15.73 -3.60 1.96
CA VAL A 48 -15.40 -3.02 3.26
C VAL A 48 -13.93 -2.64 3.28
N THR A 49 -13.64 -1.44 3.77
CA THR A 49 -12.28 -0.93 3.92
C THR A 49 -11.93 -0.81 5.40
N ASP A 50 -10.84 -1.45 5.82
CA ASP A 50 -10.34 -1.44 7.20
C ASP A 50 -8.83 -1.14 7.21
N ILE A 51 -8.46 0.10 7.53
CA ILE A 51 -7.07 0.55 7.59
C ILE A 51 -6.25 -0.22 8.63
N ASN A 52 -6.90 -0.82 9.64
CA ASN A 52 -6.22 -1.64 10.64
C ASN A 52 -5.56 -2.88 10.03
N ASN A 53 -5.92 -3.26 8.80
CA ASN A 53 -5.24 -4.34 8.10
C ASN A 53 -3.75 -4.05 7.91
N SER A 54 -3.40 -2.84 7.48
CA SER A 54 -2.02 -2.40 7.37
C SER A 54 -1.26 -2.53 8.70
N PHE A 55 -1.90 -2.16 9.82
CA PHE A 55 -1.28 -2.28 11.15
C PHE A 55 -1.07 -3.74 11.58
N ARG A 56 -2.07 -4.61 11.39
CA ARG A 56 -1.97 -6.05 11.74
C ARG A 56 -0.91 -6.79 10.93
N LEU A 57 -0.78 -6.42 9.65
CA LEU A 57 0.03 -7.15 8.68
C LEU A 57 1.48 -6.61 8.59
N ALA A 58 1.76 -5.40 9.10
CA ALA A 58 3.08 -4.77 8.97
C ALA A 58 4.23 -5.58 9.58
N GLU A 59 3.99 -6.23 10.72
CA GLU A 59 5.01 -6.99 11.46
C GLU A 59 5.36 -8.32 10.80
N GLN A 60 4.47 -8.85 9.97
CA GLN A 60 4.66 -10.11 9.24
C GLN A 60 5.49 -9.90 7.96
N LEU A 61 5.59 -8.66 7.47
CA LEU A 61 6.42 -8.33 6.32
C LEU A 61 7.90 -8.28 6.71
N PRO A 62 8.83 -8.57 5.77
CA PRO A 62 10.25 -8.39 6.01
C PRO A 62 10.59 -6.97 6.50
N LYS A 63 11.68 -6.82 7.28
CA LYS A 63 12.00 -5.54 7.93
C LYS A 63 12.52 -4.47 6.98
N ASP A 64 13.27 -4.89 5.96
CA ASP A 64 14.04 -3.99 5.09
C ASP A 64 13.42 -3.86 3.68
N VAL A 65 12.10 -4.03 3.57
CA VAL A 65 11.36 -3.89 2.30
C VAL A 65 10.55 -2.60 2.26
N CYS A 66 10.26 -2.13 1.05
CA CYS A 66 9.38 -0.99 0.85
C CYS A 66 7.92 -1.41 0.99
N LYS A 67 7.29 -1.01 2.11
CA LYS A 67 5.88 -1.28 2.40
C LYS A 67 5.00 -0.15 1.88
N VAL A 68 3.94 -0.51 1.17
CA VAL A 68 2.92 0.40 0.61
C VAL A 68 1.57 0.11 1.25
N SER A 69 0.90 1.12 1.81
CA SER A 69 -0.47 0.98 2.33
C SER A 69 -1.46 1.52 1.30
N GLU A 70 -2.52 0.76 1.01
CA GLU A 70 -3.45 1.05 -0.09
C GLU A 70 -4.89 1.05 0.40
N SER A 71 -5.72 1.94 -0.17
CA SER A 71 -7.13 2.14 0.21
C SER A 71 -7.34 2.61 1.67
N GLY A 72 -8.46 3.31 1.92
CA GLY A 72 -8.88 3.66 3.28
C GLY A 72 -8.08 4.77 3.96
N ILE A 73 -7.16 5.41 3.25
CA ILE A 73 -6.37 6.54 3.75
C ILE A 73 -7.05 7.83 3.28
N SER A 74 -7.42 8.68 4.24
CA SER A 74 -7.99 10.01 3.99
C SER A 74 -7.54 11.06 5.00
N ASN A 75 -6.73 10.66 5.99
CA ASN A 75 -6.25 11.53 7.06
C ASN A 75 -4.70 11.50 7.10
N PRO A 76 -4.02 12.65 7.10
CA PRO A 76 -2.58 12.73 7.34
C PRO A 76 -2.09 12.05 8.63
N ASP A 77 -2.87 12.08 9.72
CA ASP A 77 -2.49 11.43 10.99
C ASP A 77 -2.32 9.92 10.83
N THR A 78 -3.21 9.28 10.08
CA THR A 78 -3.11 7.85 9.74
C THR A 78 -1.82 7.55 8.98
N VAL A 79 -1.41 8.43 8.06
CA VAL A 79 -0.14 8.29 7.34
C VAL A 79 1.05 8.40 8.30
N ARG A 80 1.01 9.31 9.29
CA ARG A 80 2.06 9.40 10.32
C ARG A 80 2.15 8.13 11.16
N GLU A 81 1.01 7.59 11.60
CA GLU A 81 0.94 6.36 12.37
C GLU A 81 1.52 5.17 11.58
N LEU A 82 1.14 5.04 10.31
CA LEU A 82 1.67 4.00 9.43
C LEU A 82 3.18 4.17 9.17
N ARG A 83 3.68 5.40 9.07
CA ARG A 83 5.13 5.66 8.97
C ARG A 83 5.89 5.16 10.20
N ASN A 84 5.32 5.28 11.39
CA ASN A 84 5.95 4.82 12.64
C ASN A 84 6.16 3.30 12.67
N ILE A 85 5.32 2.54 11.96
CA ILE A 85 5.43 1.07 11.85
C ILE A 85 6.10 0.60 10.55
N GLY A 86 6.74 1.52 9.83
CA GLY A 86 7.63 1.18 8.71
C GLY A 86 7.04 1.33 7.31
N PHE A 87 5.78 1.78 7.14
CA PHE A 87 5.29 2.12 5.81
C PHE A 87 5.99 3.34 5.24
N ARG A 88 6.30 3.28 3.94
CA ARG A 88 6.99 4.36 3.21
C ARG A 88 6.26 4.74 1.93
N GLY A 89 5.49 3.84 1.34
CA GLY A 89 4.57 4.13 0.24
C GLY A 89 3.10 4.22 0.68
N PHE A 90 2.34 5.05 -0.02
CA PHE A 90 0.90 5.23 0.20
C PHE A 90 0.20 5.39 -1.16
N LEU A 91 -0.73 4.49 -1.49
CA LEU A 91 -1.51 4.56 -2.72
C LEU A 91 -2.90 5.12 -2.41
N MET A 92 -3.12 6.36 -2.83
CA MET A 92 -4.31 7.14 -2.51
C MET A 92 -4.93 7.72 -3.78
N GLY A 93 -6.19 7.36 -4.06
CA GLY A 93 -6.93 7.87 -5.21
C GLY A 93 -8.28 8.47 -4.81
N GLU A 94 -9.15 7.66 -4.21
CA GLU A 94 -10.54 8.02 -3.92
C GLU A 94 -10.71 9.35 -3.17
N TYR A 95 -9.87 9.63 -2.17
CA TYR A 95 -9.90 10.87 -1.42
C TYR A 95 -9.68 12.10 -2.31
N PHE A 96 -8.66 12.06 -3.17
CA PHE A 96 -8.32 13.18 -4.05
C PHE A 96 -9.26 13.32 -5.25
N MET A 97 -9.76 12.21 -5.80
CA MET A 97 -10.62 12.22 -6.99
C MET A 97 -12.03 12.77 -6.72
N LYS A 98 -12.44 12.90 -5.45
CA LYS A 98 -13.71 13.54 -5.06
C LYS A 98 -13.65 15.06 -5.05
N GLU A 99 -12.45 15.63 -5.06
CA GLU A 99 -12.23 17.07 -4.99
C GLU A 99 -12.28 17.71 -6.38
N ALA A 100 -12.70 18.97 -6.44
CA ALA A 100 -12.78 19.72 -7.69
C ALA A 100 -11.41 19.96 -8.34
N ASP A 101 -10.36 20.09 -7.51
CA ASP A 101 -8.96 20.16 -7.94
C ASP A 101 -8.14 19.15 -7.11
N PRO A 102 -7.94 17.92 -7.61
CA PRO A 102 -7.16 16.90 -6.92
C PRO A 102 -5.71 17.31 -6.62
N GLY A 103 -5.12 18.16 -7.47
CA GLY A 103 -3.75 18.65 -7.28
C GLY A 103 -3.66 19.61 -6.11
N LEU A 104 -4.64 20.50 -5.94
CA LEU A 104 -4.74 21.36 -4.76
C LEU A 104 -4.99 20.55 -3.47
N ALA A 105 -5.88 19.56 -3.53
CA ALA A 105 -6.16 18.66 -2.41
C ALA A 105 -4.91 17.90 -1.97
N LEU A 106 -4.13 17.35 -2.91
CA LEU A 106 -2.85 16.70 -2.63
C LEU A 106 -1.85 17.66 -1.98
N ARG A 107 -1.73 18.90 -2.48
CA ARG A 107 -0.85 19.92 -1.88
C ARG A 107 -1.21 20.20 -0.42
N HIS A 108 -2.49 20.37 -0.11
CA HIS A 108 -2.93 20.58 1.27
C HIS A 108 -2.65 19.36 2.14
N PHE A 109 -2.96 18.15 1.66
CA PHE A 109 -2.70 16.91 2.39
C PHE A 109 -1.21 16.75 2.74
N ILE A 110 -0.31 17.05 1.81
CA ILE A 110 1.15 16.99 2.04
C ILE A 110 1.58 18.08 3.04
N ALA A 111 1.05 19.30 2.94
CA ALA A 111 1.34 20.37 3.89
C ALA A 111 0.90 19.96 5.30
N ASP A 112 -0.32 19.45 5.45
CA ASP A 112 -0.86 18.98 6.70
C ASP A 112 -0.06 17.82 7.26
N LEU A 113 0.43 16.89 6.42
CA LEU A 113 1.26 15.75 6.83
C LEU A 113 2.64 16.16 7.39
N ASN A 114 3.18 17.29 6.93
CA ASN A 114 4.50 17.78 7.30
C ASN A 114 4.49 18.74 8.50
N ASN A 115 3.32 19.24 8.89
CA ASN A 115 3.11 19.99 10.13
C ASN A 115 3.15 19.07 11.36
#